data_AF-A0AAJ2YYP9-F1
#
_entry.id   AF-A0AAJ2YYP9-F1
#
_cell.length_a   1.000
_cell.length_b   1.000
_cell.length_c   1.000
_cell.angle_alpha   90.00
_cell.angle_beta   90.00
_cell.angle_gamma   90.00
#
_symmetry.space_group_name_H-M   'P 1'
#
loop_
_entity.id
_entity.type
_entity.pdbx_description
1 polymer ?
#
loop_
_entity_poly.entity_id
_entity_poly.type
_entity_poly.pdbx_seq_one_letter_code
_entity_poly.pdbx_strand_id
1 'polypeptide(L)'
;MLFLVQNQDSQIVFHFQGENGHQVERINATDLYTMVPRRRAERLVTLMAGDNMTDVMLLKQEAGLAQVDTQILTIHQLHDLTLVEYKKADARQANRENTLMMTMTLVIVAPILYMLLDLVVLRRFGLSVLDAEIGAFGILAVVYVAWFIMTYTKLGERIEEWVTIHLAQIRRTGEQ
;
A
#
# COMPACT_ATOMS: atom_id res chain seq x y z
N MET A 1 30.71 9.40 4.14
CA MET A 1 29.28 9.80 4.06
C MET A 1 28.35 8.80 4.70
N LEU A 2 27.90 9.15 5.90
CA LEU A 2 26.94 8.42 6.72
C LEU A 2 25.74 9.32 7.02
N PHE A 3 24.59 8.68 7.22
CA PHE A 3 23.33 9.33 7.53
C PHE A 3 22.77 8.79 8.83
N LEU A 4 22.31 9.68 9.69
CA LEU A 4 21.53 9.30 10.87
C LEU A 4 20.06 9.50 10.52
N VAL A 5 19.31 8.41 10.41
CA VAL A 5 17.92 8.45 9.95
C VAL A 5 16.98 7.73 10.90
N GLN A 6 15.73 8.19 10.92
CA GLN A 6 14.62 7.48 11.51
C GLN A 6 13.57 7.21 10.44
N ASN A 7 13.18 5.94 10.27
CA ASN A 7 12.12 5.56 9.35
C ASN A 7 10.76 5.72 10.05
N GLN A 8 9.92 6.63 9.56
CA GLN A 8 8.58 6.92 10.06
C GLN A 8 7.58 6.77 8.91
N ASP A 9 7.15 5.53 8.68
CA ASP A 9 6.04 5.11 7.81
C ASP A 9 5.88 5.96 6.52
N SER A 10 6.68 5.64 5.49
CA SER A 10 6.82 6.38 4.23
C SER A 10 7.55 7.74 4.31
N GLN A 11 7.97 8.18 5.50
CA GLN A 11 8.88 9.31 5.68
C GLN A 11 10.22 8.84 6.26
N ILE A 12 11.31 9.42 5.74
CA ILE A 12 12.66 9.26 6.28
C ILE A 12 13.02 10.59 6.93
N VAL A 13 13.25 10.55 8.24
CA VAL A 13 13.68 11.70 9.03
C VAL A 13 15.20 11.67 9.10
N PHE A 14 15.84 12.69 8.54
CA PHE A 14 17.29 12.87 8.56
C PHE A 14 17.68 13.75 9.74
N HIS A 15 18.71 13.33 10.47
CA HIS A 15 19.34 14.08 11.54
C HIS A 15 20.76 14.43 11.11
N PHE A 16 21.09 15.72 11.08
CA PHE A 16 22.39 16.21 10.63
C PHE A 16 22.78 17.49 11.39
N GLN A 17 24.03 17.91 11.23
CA GLN A 17 24.54 19.13 11.84
C GLN A 17 24.59 20.24 10.79
N GLY A 18 23.78 21.28 10.97
CA GLY A 18 23.80 22.49 10.14
C GLY A 18 24.53 23.64 10.83
N GLU A 19 24.56 24.80 10.17
CA GLU A 19 25.23 26.01 10.69
C GLU A 19 24.70 26.47 12.06
N ASN A 20 23.42 26.20 12.34
CA ASN A 20 22.76 26.56 13.59
C ASN A 20 22.69 25.41 14.62
N GLY A 21 23.51 24.37 14.45
CA GLY A 21 23.52 23.18 15.31
C GLY A 21 22.73 21.99 14.72
N HIS A 22 22.18 21.13 15.58
CA HIS A 22 21.41 19.96 15.16
C HIS A 22 20.15 20.38 14.38
N GLN A 23 19.96 19.76 13.23
CA GLN A 23 18.80 19.96 12.36
C GLN A 23 18.14 18.64 11.99
N VAL A 24 16.85 18.72 11.68
CA VAL A 24 16.03 17.58 11.32
C VAL A 24 15.25 17.91 10.04
N GLU A 25 15.39 17.06 9.03
CA GLU A 25 14.61 17.18 7.80
C GLU A 25 13.79 15.91 7.56
N ARG A 26 12.49 16.08 7.30
CA ARG A 26 11.59 14.96 6.97
C ARG A 26 11.38 14.92 5.47
N ILE A 27 11.66 13.78 4.86
CA ILE A 27 11.54 13.59 3.41
C ILE A 27 10.68 12.37 3.15
N ASN A 28 9.73 12.48 2.23
CA ASN A 28 8.98 11.33 1.77
C ASN A 28 9.92 10.36 1.03
N ALA A 29 9.91 9.08 1.39
CA ALA A 29 10.76 8.08 0.78
C ALA A 29 10.51 7.96 -0.73
N THR A 30 9.25 8.15 -1.16
CA THR A 30 8.84 8.13 -2.57
C THR A 30 9.45 9.29 -3.35
N ASP A 31 9.41 10.50 -2.80
CA ASP A 31 10.00 11.68 -3.42
C ASP A 31 11.51 11.51 -3.54
N LEU A 32 12.16 11.02 -2.48
CA LEU A 32 13.60 10.81 -2.46
C LEU A 32 14.05 9.73 -3.46
N TYR A 33 13.23 8.68 -3.64
CA TYR A 33 13.50 7.62 -4.61
C TYR A 33 13.31 8.07 -6.06
N THR A 34 12.25 8.84 -6.34
CA THR A 34 11.89 9.30 -7.69
C THR A 34 12.65 10.54 -8.16
N MET A 35 13.39 11.21 -7.27
CA MET A 35 14.26 12.33 -7.63
C MET A 35 15.32 11.94 -8.68
N VAL A 36 15.59 12.89 -9.58
CA VAL A 36 16.69 12.77 -10.56
C VAL A 36 18.00 12.49 -9.83
N PRO A 37 18.82 11.50 -10.26
CA PRO A 37 20.01 11.06 -9.53
C PRO A 37 20.95 12.18 -9.11
N ARG A 38 21.15 13.17 -9.98
CA ARG A 38 21.99 14.35 -9.69
C ARG A 38 21.41 15.20 -8.55
N ARG A 39 20.13 15.56 -8.61
CA ARG A 39 19.45 16.33 -7.56
C ARG A 39 19.41 15.58 -6.25
N ARG A 40 19.21 14.25 -6.32
CA ARG A 40 19.24 13.38 -5.15
C ARG A 40 20.62 13.42 -4.49
N ALA A 41 21.70 13.27 -5.26
CA ALA A 41 23.06 13.35 -4.73
C ALA A 41 23.34 14.72 -4.10
N GLU A 42 23.01 15.81 -4.79
CA GLU A 42 23.15 17.19 -4.28
C GLU A 42 22.41 17.38 -2.94
N ARG A 43 21.18 16.87 -2.83
CA ARG A 43 20.39 16.95 -1.59
C ARG A 43 20.91 16.03 -0.48
N LEU A 44 21.37 14.83 -0.82
CA LEU A 44 21.89 13.90 0.18
C LEU A 44 23.19 14.42 0.81
N VAL A 45 24.02 15.15 0.06
CA VAL A 45 25.22 15.78 0.61
C VAL A 45 24.88 16.77 1.72
N THR A 46 23.78 17.53 1.59
CA THR A 46 23.36 18.50 2.62
C THR A 46 22.72 17.84 3.85
N LEU A 47 22.33 16.57 3.75
CA LEU A 47 21.65 15.81 4.81
C LEU A 47 22.57 14.82 5.53
N MET A 48 23.86 14.91 5.23
CA MET A 48 24.88 14.03 5.76
C MET A 48 25.09 14.29 7.25
N ALA A 49 25.11 13.21 8.04
CA ALA A 49 25.34 13.30 9.48
C ALA A 49 26.83 13.36 9.84
N GLY A 50 27.69 12.80 9.00
CA GLY A 50 29.13 12.78 9.22
C GLY A 50 29.85 11.85 8.25
N ASP A 51 31.17 11.98 8.18
CA ASP A 51 31.99 11.15 7.30
C ASP A 51 32.36 9.81 7.92
N ASN A 52 32.51 9.79 9.24
CA ASN A 52 32.91 8.63 10.01
C ASN A 52 31.88 8.30 11.11
N MET A 53 31.97 7.09 11.67
CA MET A 53 31.02 6.63 12.68
C MET A 53 31.08 7.46 13.97
N THR A 54 32.26 7.97 14.34
CA THR A 54 32.47 8.75 15.56
C THR A 54 31.67 10.06 15.53
N ASP A 55 31.72 10.78 14.41
CA ASP A 55 30.99 12.04 14.21
C ASP A 55 29.48 11.81 14.35
N VAL A 56 28.97 10.74 13.71
CA VAL A 56 27.54 10.41 13.73
C VAL A 56 27.08 9.95 15.11
N MET A 57 27.91 9.20 15.83
CA MET A 57 27.62 8.78 17.20
C MET A 57 27.61 9.97 18.17
N LEU A 58 28.53 10.92 17.99
CA LEU A 58 28.56 12.17 18.74
C LEU A 58 27.30 12.99 18.47
N LEU A 59 26.92 13.17 17.20
CA LEU A 59 25.66 13.81 16.83
C LEU A 59 24.44 13.12 17.45
N LYS A 60 24.40 11.78 17.42
CA LYS A 60 23.31 11.00 18.03
C LYS A 60 23.21 11.25 19.54
N GLN A 61 24.35 11.40 20.21
CA GLN A 61 24.41 11.67 21.65
C GLN A 61 24.03 13.11 21.99
N GLU A 62 24.57 14.09 21.27
CA GLU A 62 24.25 15.53 21.43
C GLU A 62 22.78 15.82 21.14
N ALA A 63 22.20 15.14 20.16
CA ALA A 63 20.79 15.27 19.79
C ALA A 63 19.83 14.51 20.74
N GLY A 64 20.34 13.81 21.76
CA GLY A 64 19.51 13.04 22.69
C GLY A 64 18.79 11.84 22.03
N LEU A 65 19.29 11.35 20.90
CA LEU A 65 18.65 10.31 20.08
C LEU A 65 19.00 8.88 20.54
N ALA A 66 19.61 8.73 21.72
CA ALA A 66 20.05 7.43 22.25
C ALA A 66 18.90 6.42 22.45
N GLN A 67 17.69 6.92 22.77
CA GLN A 67 16.49 6.09 22.97
C GLN A 67 15.56 6.03 21.75
N VAL A 68 15.88 6.76 20.69
CA VAL A 68 15.07 6.78 19.46
C VAL A 68 15.59 5.71 18.51
N ASP A 69 14.68 4.99 17.85
CA ASP A 69 14.99 3.96 16.84
C ASP A 69 15.59 4.60 15.56
N THR A 70 16.82 5.08 15.72
CA THR A 70 17.62 5.77 14.73
C THR A 70 18.68 4.83 14.18
N GLN A 71 18.77 4.78 12.86
CA GLN A 71 19.68 3.93 12.10
C GLN A 71 20.79 4.79 11.49
N ILE A 72 22.03 4.30 11.57
CA ILE A 72 23.17 4.89 10.88
C ILE A 72 23.35 4.13 9.58
N LEU A 73 23.12 4.81 8.45
CA LEU A 73 23.12 4.20 7.13
C LEU A 73 24.22 4.80 6.25
N THR A 74 24.83 3.94 5.43
CA THR A 74 25.62 4.37 4.26
C THR A 74 24.70 4.79 3.12
N ILE A 75 25.25 5.43 2.08
CA ILE A 75 24.47 5.84 0.89
C ILE A 75 23.77 4.67 0.20
N HIS A 76 24.39 3.49 0.15
CA HIS A 76 23.80 2.29 -0.44
C HIS A 76 22.65 1.76 0.42
N GLN A 77 22.85 1.67 1.74
CA GLN A 77 21.79 1.23 2.65
C GLN A 77 20.60 2.21 2.68
N LEU A 78 20.87 3.52 2.56
CA LEU A 78 19.82 4.52 2.41
C LEU A 78 19.06 4.35 1.09
N HIS A 79 19.76 4.02 0.00
CA HIS A 79 19.12 3.69 -1.26
C HIS A 79 18.18 2.49 -1.12
N ASP A 80 18.66 1.41 -0.50
CA ASP A 80 17.87 0.20 -0.27
C ASP A 80 16.63 0.49 0.60
N LEU A 81 16.80 1.28 1.68
CA LEU A 81 15.70 1.72 2.52
C LEU A 81 14.65 2.52 1.72
N THR A 82 15.08 3.49 0.91
CA THR A 82 14.17 4.28 0.07
C THR A 82 13.43 3.43 -0.94
N LEU A 83 14.08 2.43 -1.53
CA LEU A 83 13.47 1.51 -2.48
C LEU A 83 12.40 0.63 -1.80
N VAL A 84 12.69 0.12 -0.59
CA VAL A 84 11.73 -0.69 0.18
C VAL A 84 10.50 0.14 0.53
N GLU A 85 10.67 1.35 1.03
CA GLU A 85 9.55 2.23 1.38
C GLU A 85 8.77 2.69 0.15
N TYR A 86 9.44 2.96 -0.98
CA TYR A 86 8.78 3.23 -2.27
C TYR A 86 7.87 2.06 -2.68
N LYS A 87 8.38 0.82 -2.67
CA LYS A 87 7.58 -0.36 -3.03
C LYS A 87 6.37 -0.56 -2.12
N LYS A 88 6.52 -0.28 -0.81
CA LYS A 88 5.39 -0.32 0.12
C LYS A 88 4.36 0.75 -0.19
N ALA A 89 4.79 1.98 -0.50
CA ALA A 89 3.90 3.08 -0.85
C ALA A 89 3.14 2.79 -2.15
N ASP A 90 3.85 2.30 -3.16
CA ASP A 90 3.29 1.90 -4.45
C ASP A 90 2.25 0.78 -4.29
N ALA A 91 2.55 -0.27 -3.52
CA ALA A 91 1.61 -1.33 -3.21
C ALA A 91 0.36 -0.82 -2.45
N ARG A 92 0.54 0.13 -1.51
CA ARG A 92 -0.59 0.77 -0.81
C ARG A 92 -1.46 1.58 -1.77
N GLN A 93 -0.85 2.29 -2.72
CA GLN A 93 -1.57 3.07 -3.72
C GLN A 93 -2.34 2.16 -4.68
N ALA A 94 -1.68 1.16 -5.27
CA ALA A 94 -2.31 0.19 -6.15
C ALA A 94 -3.49 -0.52 -5.48
N ASN A 95 -3.35 -0.90 -4.20
CA ASN A 95 -4.44 -1.52 -3.45
C ASN A 95 -5.62 -0.55 -3.22
N ARG A 96 -5.34 0.73 -2.92
CA ARG A 96 -6.39 1.76 -2.83
C ARG A 96 -7.09 1.96 -4.17
N GLU A 97 -6.35 2.04 -5.27
CA GLU A 97 -6.91 2.21 -6.61
C GLU A 97 -7.79 1.02 -7.00
N ASN A 98 -7.34 -0.22 -6.76
CA ASN A 98 -8.13 -1.42 -6.99
C ASN A 98 -9.39 -1.46 -6.13
N THR A 99 -9.27 -1.11 -4.84
CA THR A 99 -10.42 -1.00 -3.92
C THR A 99 -11.44 0.04 -4.41
N LEU A 100 -10.95 1.20 -4.85
CA LEU A 100 -11.79 2.27 -5.38
C LEU A 100 -12.46 1.87 -6.71
N MET A 101 -11.74 1.20 -7.59
CA MET A 101 -12.31 0.68 -8.84
C MET A 101 -13.39 -0.37 -8.58
N MET A 102 -13.14 -1.31 -7.66
CA MET A 102 -14.07 -2.36 -7.29
C MET A 102 -15.33 -1.80 -6.60
N THR A 103 -15.18 -0.82 -5.70
CA THR A 103 -16.32 -0.11 -5.09
C THR A 103 -17.14 0.66 -6.11
N MET A 104 -16.51 1.42 -7.00
CA MET A 104 -17.23 2.16 -8.04
C MET A 104 -17.98 1.22 -8.99
N THR A 105 -17.37 0.10 -9.36
CA THR A 105 -18.01 -0.92 -10.20
C THR A 105 -19.22 -1.52 -9.48
N LEU A 106 -19.11 -1.85 -8.19
CA LEU A 106 -20.23 -2.36 -7.40
C LEU A 106 -21.38 -1.34 -7.34
N VAL A 107 -21.09 -0.07 -7.08
CA VAL A 107 -22.12 1.00 -7.00
C VAL A 107 -22.89 1.14 -8.32
N ILE A 108 -22.22 0.98 -9.47
CA ILE A 108 -22.84 1.08 -10.80
C ILE A 108 -23.59 -0.20 -11.17
N VAL A 109 -23.02 -1.37 -10.88
CA VAL A 109 -23.55 -2.66 -11.33
C VAL A 109 -24.65 -3.19 -10.41
N ALA A 110 -24.61 -2.89 -9.10
CA ALA A 110 -25.61 -3.36 -8.13
C ALA A 110 -27.05 -2.94 -8.46
N PRO A 111 -27.35 -1.68 -8.85
CA PRO A 111 -28.70 -1.28 -9.27
C PRO A 111 -29.16 -1.99 -10.54
N ILE A 112 -28.25 -2.22 -11.50
CA ILE A 112 -28.55 -2.92 -12.76
C ILE A 112 -28.86 -4.39 -12.50
N LEU A 113 -28.08 -5.05 -11.65
CA LEU A 113 -28.32 -6.42 -11.22
C LEU A 113 -29.64 -6.55 -10.46
N TYR A 114 -29.95 -5.61 -9.56
CA TYR A 114 -31.24 -5.58 -8.85
C TYR A 114 -32.42 -5.50 -9.81
N MET A 115 -32.37 -4.55 -10.76
CA MET A 115 -33.42 -4.39 -11.76
C MET A 115 -33.56 -5.65 -12.63
N LEU A 116 -32.46 -6.25 -13.08
CA LEU A 116 -32.51 -7.48 -13.87
C LEU A 116 -33.06 -8.68 -13.07
N LEU A 117 -32.67 -8.84 -11.82
CA LEU A 117 -33.15 -9.91 -10.95
C LEU A 117 -34.65 -9.75 -10.67
N ASP A 118 -35.09 -8.56 -10.29
CA ASP A 118 -36.51 -8.28 -9.98
C ASP A 118 -37.39 -8.36 -11.23
N LEU A 119 -37.03 -7.66 -12.31
CA LEU A 119 -37.87 -7.56 -13.50
C LEU A 119 -37.85 -8.81 -14.38
N VAL A 120 -36.70 -9.45 -14.55
CA VAL A 120 -36.51 -10.47 -15.61
C VAL A 120 -36.53 -11.88 -15.07
N VAL A 121 -35.90 -12.12 -13.91
CA VAL A 121 -35.70 -13.48 -13.41
C VAL A 121 -36.83 -13.87 -12.47
N LEU A 122 -37.01 -13.15 -11.36
CA LEU A 122 -37.90 -13.58 -10.27
C LEU A 122 -39.39 -13.45 -10.64
N ARG A 123 -39.78 -12.39 -11.36
CA ARG A 123 -41.15 -12.25 -11.88
C ARG A 123 -41.51 -13.27 -12.96
N ARG A 124 -40.54 -13.77 -13.75
CA ARG A 124 -40.78 -14.84 -14.75
C ARG A 124 -41.01 -16.21 -14.13
N PHE A 125 -40.55 -16.44 -12.90
CA PHE A 125 -40.81 -17.68 -12.16
C PHE A 125 -42.20 -17.71 -11.49
N GLY A 126 -43.04 -16.68 -11.71
CA GLY A 126 -44.40 -16.62 -11.16
C GLY A 126 -44.47 -16.37 -9.66
N LEU A 127 -43.35 -15.92 -9.06
CA LEU A 127 -43.30 -15.48 -7.67
C LEU A 127 -44.15 -14.23 -7.48
N SER A 128 -44.76 -14.11 -6.29
CA SER A 128 -45.43 -12.87 -5.91
C SER A 128 -44.43 -11.72 -5.90
N VAL A 129 -44.91 -10.49 -6.15
CA VAL A 129 -44.05 -9.29 -6.18
C VAL A 129 -43.21 -9.18 -4.89
N LEU A 130 -43.80 -9.55 -3.76
CA LEU A 130 -43.16 -9.49 -2.44
C LEU A 130 -42.04 -10.52 -2.29
N ASP A 131 -42.24 -11.75 -2.79
CA ASP A 131 -41.22 -12.82 -2.72
C ASP A 131 -40.06 -12.56 -3.68
N ALA A 132 -40.33 -11.96 -4.85
CA ALA A 132 -39.32 -11.54 -5.80
C ALA A 132 -38.42 -10.43 -5.24
N GLU A 133 -39.00 -9.42 -4.59
CA GLU A 133 -38.25 -8.35 -3.94
C GLU A 133 -37.33 -8.87 -2.82
N ILE A 134 -37.84 -9.77 -1.97
CA ILE A 134 -37.07 -10.39 -0.88
C ILE A 134 -35.91 -11.23 -1.45
N GLY A 135 -36.16 -12.01 -2.50
CA GLY A 135 -35.14 -12.83 -3.17
C GLY A 135 -34.03 -11.99 -3.81
N ALA A 136 -34.40 -10.92 -4.53
CA ALA A 136 -33.44 -10.02 -5.15
C ALA A 136 -32.59 -9.30 -4.10
N PHE A 137 -33.21 -8.85 -3.00
CA PHE A 137 -32.50 -8.23 -1.88
C PHE A 137 -31.51 -9.20 -1.22
N GLY A 138 -31.91 -10.45 -1.00
CA GLY A 138 -31.03 -11.47 -0.41
C GLY A 138 -29.78 -11.74 -1.24
N ILE A 139 -29.92 -11.84 -2.57
CA ILE A 139 -28.78 -12.02 -3.47
C ILE A 139 -27.84 -10.81 -3.42
N LEU A 140 -28.41 -9.60 -3.40
CA LEU A 140 -27.63 -8.36 -3.31
C LEU A 140 -26.85 -8.26 -1.98
N ALA A 141 -27.46 -8.66 -0.88
CA ALA A 141 -26.80 -8.71 0.42
C ALA A 141 -25.60 -9.68 0.40
N VAL A 142 -25.73 -10.86 -0.23
CA VAL A 142 -24.62 -11.81 -0.37
C VAL A 142 -23.49 -11.24 -1.22
N VAL A 143 -23.81 -10.55 -2.33
CA VAL A 143 -22.81 -9.88 -3.18
C VAL A 143 -22.07 -8.79 -2.40
N TYR A 144 -22.78 -8.00 -1.58
CA TYR A 144 -22.19 -6.96 -0.75
C TYR A 144 -21.26 -7.52 0.33
N VAL A 145 -21.66 -8.63 0.96
CA VAL A 145 -20.83 -9.34 1.96
C VAL A 145 -19.58 -9.94 1.30
N ALA A 146 -19.72 -10.57 0.13
CA ALA A 146 -18.58 -11.11 -0.62
C ALA A 146 -17.60 -10.00 -1.02
N TRP A 147 -18.11 -8.86 -1.49
CA TRP A 147 -17.31 -7.67 -1.77
C TRP A 147 -16.59 -7.14 -0.52
N PHE A 148 -17.29 -7.04 0.62
CA PHE A 148 -16.71 -6.57 1.88
C PHE A 148 -15.55 -7.47 2.33
N ILE A 149 -15.72 -8.80 2.22
CA ILE A 149 -14.68 -9.78 2.53
C ILE A 149 -13.49 -9.59 1.58
N MET A 150 -13.70 -9.54 0.27
CA MET A 150 -12.60 -9.37 -0.70
C MET A 150 -11.84 -8.05 -0.51
N THR A 151 -12.54 -6.97 -0.14
CA THR A 151 -11.97 -5.61 -0.09
C THR A 151 -11.23 -5.32 1.22
N TYR A 152 -11.81 -5.72 2.36
CA TYR A 152 -11.31 -5.29 3.68
C TYR A 152 -10.59 -6.41 4.44
N THR A 153 -10.55 -7.62 3.90
CA THR A 153 -9.85 -8.73 4.55
C THR A 153 -8.77 -9.30 3.65
N LYS A 154 -7.65 -9.72 4.24
CA LYS A 154 -6.57 -10.46 3.54
C LYS A 154 -7.01 -11.82 2.98
N LEU A 155 -8.29 -12.19 3.14
CA LEU A 155 -8.86 -13.37 2.50
C LEU A 155 -8.97 -13.18 0.98
N GLY A 156 -9.14 -11.96 0.47
CA GLY A 156 -9.16 -11.68 -0.97
C GLY A 156 -7.91 -12.20 -1.67
N GLU A 157 -6.72 -11.83 -1.18
CA GLU A 157 -5.43 -12.29 -1.70
C GLU A 157 -5.28 -13.82 -1.64
N ARG A 158 -5.72 -14.46 -0.54
CA ARG A 158 -5.67 -15.94 -0.43
C ARG A 158 -6.64 -16.64 -1.36
N ILE A 159 -7.82 -16.07 -1.59
CA ILE A 159 -8.81 -16.62 -2.51
C ILE A 159 -8.29 -16.49 -3.94
N GLU A 160 -7.68 -15.35 -4.29
CA GLU A 160 -7.11 -15.11 -5.61
C GLU A 160 -5.93 -16.06 -5.91
N GLU A 161 -5.03 -16.28 -4.95
CA GLU A 161 -3.98 -17.31 -5.02
C GLU A 161 -4.57 -18.72 -5.16
N TRP A 162 -5.59 -19.06 -4.38
CA TRP A 162 -6.24 -20.37 -4.44
C TRP A 162 -6.92 -20.62 -5.80
N VAL A 163 -7.60 -19.61 -6.35
CA VAL A 163 -8.27 -19.66 -7.65
C VAL A 163 -7.25 -19.78 -8.78
N THR A 164 -6.17 -19.00 -8.77
CA THR A 164 -5.13 -19.10 -9.80
C THR A 164 -4.42 -20.46 -9.77
N ILE A 165 -4.17 -21.02 -8.58
CA ILE A 165 -3.63 -22.38 -8.45
C ILE A 165 -4.61 -23.42 -9.01
N HIS A 166 -5.91 -23.32 -8.70
CA HIS A 166 -6.92 -24.24 -9.21
C HIS A 166 -7.10 -24.13 -10.72
N LEU A 167 -7.15 -22.93 -11.29
CA LEU A 167 -7.25 -22.72 -12.73
C LEU A 167 -6.00 -23.22 -13.47
N ALA A 168 -4.81 -23.06 -12.88
CA ALA A 168 -3.58 -23.61 -13.42
C ALA A 168 -3.56 -25.15 -13.39
N GLN A 169 -4.15 -25.77 -12.36
CA GLN A 169 -4.32 -27.22 -12.30
C GLN A 169 -5.30 -27.74 -13.36
N ILE A 170 -6.45 -27.07 -13.54
CA ILE A 170 -7.45 -27.43 -14.56
C ILE A 170 -6.86 -27.31 -15.98
N ARG A 171 -6.03 -26.29 -16.22
CA ARG A 171 -5.35 -26.12 -17.51
C ARG A 171 -4.37 -27.25 -17.82
N ARG A 172 -3.66 -27.79 -16.81
CA ARG A 172 -2.73 -28.91 -17.00
C ARG A 172 -3.44 -30.26 -17.20
N THR A 173 -4.65 -30.43 -16.66
CA THR A 173 -5.45 -31.66 -16.86
C THR A 173 -6.29 -31.63 -18.14
N GLY A 174 -6.54 -30.45 -18.73
CA GLY A 174 -7.19 -30.30 -20.03
C GLY A 174 -6.26 -30.43 -21.26
N GLU A 175 -4.94 -30.55 -21.04
CA GLU A 175 -3.93 -30.79 -22.09
C GLU A 175 -3.51 -32.28 -22.20
N GLN A 176 -4.20 -33.19 -21.51
CA GLN A 176 -4.08 -34.66 -21.65
C GLN A 176 -5.25 -35.25 -22.43
#